data_AF-A0A1F8JCH1-F1
#
_entry.id   AF-A0A1F8JCH1-F1
#
_cell.length_a   1.000
_cell.length_b   1.000
_cell.length_c   1.000
_cell.angle_alpha   90.00
_cell.angle_beta   90.00
_cell.angle_gamma   90.00
#
_symmetry.space_group_name_H-M   'P 1'
#
loop_
_entity.id
_entity.type
_entity.pdbx_description
1 polymer ?
#
loop_
_entity_poly.entity_id
_entity_poly.type
_entity_poly.pdbx_seq_one_letter_code
_entity_poly.pdbx_strand_id
1 'polypeptide(L)'
;MYKRLLNFYIKELAKKYPVVTLLGPRQSGKTTLVKAAFPNKPYVNMEDSENRSLAILDPKSFMLSYPDWAILDEVQRTSNLLSYIQVRVDEVVQTLCIFFEF
;
A
#
# COMPACT_ATOMS: atom_id res chain seq x y z
N MET A 1 1.32 22.54 -9.82
CA MET A 1 2.76 22.19 -9.76
C MET A 1 3.07 21.11 -8.73
N TYR A 2 2.59 21.20 -7.48
CA TYR A 2 2.85 20.23 -6.39
C TYR A 2 2.51 18.77 -6.70
N LYS A 3 1.37 18.49 -7.36
CA LYS A 3 0.99 17.11 -7.75
C LYS A 3 2.06 16.40 -8.61
N ARG A 4 2.74 17.13 -9.49
CA ARG A 4 3.80 16.58 -10.37
C ARG A 4 5.06 16.23 -9.58
N LEU A 5 5.39 17.04 -8.57
CA LEU A 5 6.56 16.85 -7.72
C LEU A 5 6.37 15.64 -6.77
N LEU A 6 5.21 15.54 -6.13
CA LEU A 6 4.86 14.40 -5.28
C LEU A 6 4.83 13.07 -6.04
N ASN A 7 4.29 13.07 -7.27
CA ASN A 7 4.29 11.88 -8.11
C ASN A 7 5.72 11.41 -8.44
N PHE A 8 6.64 12.35 -8.71
CA PHE A 8 8.05 12.03 -8.90
C PHE A 8 8.66 11.38 -7.66
N TYR A 9 8.51 12.00 -6.48
CA TYR A 9 9.09 11.46 -5.25
C TYR A 9 8.54 10.10 -4.86
N ILE A 10 7.23 9.89 -4.94
CA ILE A 10 6.61 8.59 -4.63
C ILE A 10 7.16 7.49 -5.55
N LYS A 11 7.34 7.78 -6.84
CA LYS A 11 7.94 6.83 -7.80
C LYS A 11 9.40 6.54 -7.49
N GLU A 12 10.16 7.52 -7.03
CA GLU A 12 11.57 7.32 -6.65
C GLU A 12 11.71 6.53 -5.35
N LEU A 13 10.86 6.80 -4.35
CA LEU A 13 10.82 6.04 -3.11
C LEU A 13 10.41 4.58 -3.37
N ALA A 14 9.40 4.38 -4.22
CA ALA A 14 8.91 3.07 -4.65
C ALA A 14 9.98 2.16 -5.29
N LYS A 15 11.04 2.74 -5.86
CA LYS A 15 12.17 1.98 -6.43
C LYS A 15 13.23 1.60 -5.39
N LYS A 16 13.29 2.33 -4.28
CA LYS A 16 14.38 2.26 -3.30
C LYS A 16 13.99 1.51 -2.04
N TYR A 17 12.73 1.63 -1.65
CA TYR A 17 12.23 1.06 -0.42
C TYR A 17 11.26 -0.07 -0.74
N PRO A 18 11.34 -1.18 0.01
CA PRO A 18 10.38 -2.24 -0.13
C PRO A 18 8.99 -1.69 0.15
N VAL A 19 8.77 -0.89 1.20
CA VAL A 19 7.45 -0.36 1.61
C VAL A 19 7.48 1.18 1.67
N VAL A 20 6.41 1.86 1.24
CA VAL A 20 6.35 3.35 1.23
C VAL A 20 5.02 3.87 1.76
N THR A 21 5.01 4.44 2.96
CA THR A 21 3.80 5.04 3.57
C THR A 21 3.50 6.44 3.01
N LEU A 22 2.25 6.74 2.63
CA LEU A 22 1.78 8.08 2.30
C LEU A 22 0.80 8.61 3.38
N LEU A 23 1.31 9.49 4.23
CA LEU A 23 0.56 10.10 5.32
C LEU A 23 -0.06 11.45 4.92
N GLY A 24 -1.18 11.83 5.53
CA GLY A 24 -1.72 13.19 5.46
C GLY A 24 -3.23 13.27 5.73
N PRO A 25 -3.81 14.48 5.79
CA PRO A 25 -5.20 14.66 6.20
C PRO A 25 -6.21 13.94 5.30
N ARG A 26 -7.38 13.60 5.86
CA ARG A 26 -8.54 13.15 5.08
C ARG A 26 -8.83 14.13 3.94
N GLN A 27 -9.27 13.60 2.78
CA GLN A 27 -9.67 14.37 1.61
C GLN A 27 -8.56 15.25 0.96
N SER A 28 -7.29 15.01 1.27
CA SER A 28 -6.15 15.71 0.63
C SER A 28 -5.78 15.18 -0.76
N GLY A 29 -6.54 14.24 -1.32
CA GLY A 29 -6.30 13.70 -2.67
C GLY A 29 -5.17 12.67 -2.76
N LYS A 30 -4.76 12.09 -1.62
CA LYS A 30 -3.78 10.99 -1.56
C LYS A 30 -4.15 9.87 -2.53
N THR A 31 -5.39 9.39 -2.52
CA THR A 31 -5.81 8.22 -3.32
C THR A 31 -5.68 8.49 -4.80
N THR A 32 -6.06 9.71 -5.21
CA THR A 32 -5.89 10.18 -6.58
C THR A 32 -4.41 10.25 -6.97
N LEU A 33 -3.53 10.70 -6.08
CA LEU A 33 -2.09 10.78 -6.33
C LEU A 33 -1.48 9.39 -6.57
N VAL A 34 -1.76 8.41 -5.69
CA VAL A 34 -1.14 7.08 -5.80
C VAL A 34 -1.68 6.31 -7.01
N LYS A 35 -2.99 6.39 -7.28
CA LYS A 35 -3.59 5.80 -8.48
C LYS A 35 -3.04 6.42 -9.77
N ALA A 36 -2.81 7.74 -9.79
CA ALA A 36 -2.18 8.41 -10.92
C ALA A 36 -0.69 8.09 -11.05
N ALA A 37 -0.01 7.83 -9.94
CA ALA A 37 1.40 7.44 -9.94
C ALA A 37 1.58 6.01 -10.49
N PHE A 38 0.69 5.08 -10.10
CA PHE A 38 0.79 3.67 -10.44
C PHE A 38 -0.54 3.13 -11.01
N PRO A 39 -0.92 3.57 -12.23
CA PRO A 39 -2.22 3.23 -12.81
C PRO A 39 -2.41 1.73 -13.09
N ASN A 40 -1.30 0.99 -13.23
CA ASN A 40 -1.31 -0.44 -13.57
C ASN A 40 -1.23 -1.35 -12.32
N LYS A 41 -1.24 -0.77 -11.12
CA LYS A 41 -1.08 -1.55 -9.89
C LYS A 41 -2.43 -1.77 -9.22
N PRO A 42 -2.68 -2.96 -8.65
CA PRO A 42 -3.90 -3.23 -7.93
C PRO A 42 -4.10 -2.22 -6.80
N TYR A 43 -5.32 -1.75 -6.66
CA TYR A 43 -5.74 -0.91 -5.55
C TYR A 43 -6.74 -1.68 -4.71
N VAL A 44 -6.42 -1.86 -3.42
CA VAL A 44 -7.21 -2.63 -2.47
C VAL A 44 -7.62 -1.70 -1.34
N ASN A 45 -8.92 -1.60 -1.09
CA ASN A 45 -9.45 -0.82 0.03
C ASN A 45 -9.75 -1.77 1.20
N MET A 46 -9.10 -1.56 2.34
CA MET A 46 -9.28 -2.40 3.54
C MET A 46 -10.53 -2.06 4.37
N GLU A 47 -11.34 -1.10 3.94
CA GLU A 47 -12.72 -0.94 4.45
C GLU A 47 -13.70 -1.95 3.84
N ASP A 48 -13.37 -2.51 2.68
CA ASP A 48 -14.13 -3.60 2.09
C ASP A 48 -14.06 -4.85 2.99
N SER A 49 -15.22 -5.41 3.32
CA SER A 49 -15.32 -6.49 4.30
C SER A 49 -14.65 -7.78 3.83
N GLU A 50 -14.64 -8.07 2.53
CA GLU A 50 -14.04 -9.30 1.98
C GLU A 50 -12.52 -9.18 2.00
N ASN A 51 -11.97 -8.07 1.48
CA ASN A 51 -10.53 -7.80 1.51
C ASN A 51 -9.99 -7.81 2.94
N ARG A 52 -10.70 -7.14 3.86
CA ARG A 52 -10.31 -7.08 5.27
C ARG A 52 -10.32 -8.46 5.92
N SER A 53 -11.37 -9.25 5.66
CA SER A 53 -11.48 -10.60 6.24
C SER A 53 -10.36 -11.50 5.75
N LEU A 54 -10.05 -11.47 4.45
CA LEU A 54 -8.96 -12.26 3.88
C LEU A 54 -7.59 -11.88 4.47
N ALA A 55 -7.29 -10.58 4.55
CA ALA A 55 -6.05 -10.09 5.13
C ALA A 55 -5.88 -10.44 6.62
N ILE A 56 -6.98 -10.45 7.38
CA ILE A 56 -6.95 -10.81 8.81
C ILE A 56 -6.81 -12.32 9.01
N LEU A 57 -7.59 -13.12 8.28
CA LEU A 57 -7.62 -14.57 8.44
C LEU A 57 -6.37 -15.26 7.89
N ASP A 58 -5.89 -14.81 6.73
CA ASP A 58 -4.72 -15.38 6.07
C ASP A 58 -3.93 -14.28 5.31
N PRO A 59 -3.07 -13.53 6.01
CA PRO A 59 -2.28 -12.46 5.39
C PRO A 59 -1.31 -12.99 4.32
N LYS A 60 -0.90 -14.27 4.42
CA LYS A 60 -0.03 -14.89 3.41
C LYS A 60 -0.79 -15.09 2.10
N SER A 61 -1.98 -15.70 2.15
CA SER A 61 -2.82 -15.90 0.97
C SER A 61 -3.29 -14.57 0.37
N PHE A 62 -3.58 -13.57 1.21
CA PHE A 62 -3.85 -12.20 0.75
C PHE A 62 -2.68 -11.66 -0.08
N MET A 63 -1.44 -11.74 0.41
CA MET A 63 -0.27 -11.24 -0.32
C MET A 63 0.05 -12.06 -1.57
N LEU A 64 -0.24 -13.36 -1.61
CA LEU A 64 -0.12 -14.19 -2.82
C LEU A 64 -1.07 -13.75 -3.95
N SER A 65 -2.18 -13.08 -3.60
CA SER A 65 -3.09 -12.49 -4.60
C SER A 65 -2.47 -11.28 -5.32
N TYR A 66 -1.36 -10.75 -4.80
CA TYR A 66 -0.64 -9.60 -5.34
C TYR A 66 0.87 -9.90 -5.46
N PRO A 67 1.27 -10.79 -6.41
CA PRO A 67 2.62 -11.36 -6.48
C PRO A 67 3.72 -10.32 -6.72
N ASP A 68 3.41 -9.20 -7.38
CA ASP A 68 4.33 -8.07 -7.50
C ASP A 68 4.24 -7.18 -6.25
N TRP A 69 3.13 -6.43 -6.15
CA TRP A 69 2.77 -5.52 -5.06
C TRP A 69 1.43 -4.83 -5.37
N ALA A 70 0.82 -4.23 -4.35
CA ALA A 70 -0.46 -3.51 -4.45
C ALA A 70 -0.49 -2.24 -3.59
N ILE A 71 -1.35 -1.29 -3.97
CA ILE A 71 -1.70 -0.12 -3.15
C ILE A 71 -2.77 -0.57 -2.15
N LEU A 72 -2.49 -0.39 -0.86
CA LEU A 72 -3.39 -0.77 0.23
C LEU A 72 -3.92 0.48 0.94
N ASP A 73 -5.20 0.79 0.74
CA ASP A 73 -5.86 1.93 1.37
C ASP A 73 -6.46 1.53 2.72
N GLU A 74 -6.45 2.46 3.69
CA GLU A 74 -7.00 2.26 5.05
C GLU A 74 -6.42 1.02 5.79
N VAL A 75 -5.14 0.73 5.57
CA VAL A 75 -4.45 -0.49 6.07
C VAL A 75 -4.46 -0.65 7.60
N GLN A 76 -4.66 0.42 8.35
CA GLN A 76 -4.76 0.38 9.81
C GLN A 76 -5.95 -0.46 10.29
N ARG A 77 -6.91 -0.75 9.39
CA ARG A 77 -8.00 -1.71 9.62
C ARG A 77 -7.51 -3.16 9.73
N THR A 78 -6.29 -3.45 9.29
CA THR A 78 -5.66 -4.77 9.26
C THR A 78 -4.26 -4.74 9.86
N SER A 79 -4.17 -4.47 11.17
CA SER A 79 -2.89 -4.39 11.89
C SER A 79 -2.07 -5.68 11.83
N ASN A 80 -2.70 -6.86 11.79
CA ASN A 80 -1.98 -8.14 11.67
C ASN A 80 -1.21 -8.26 10.33
N LEU A 81 -1.78 -7.68 9.25
CA LEU A 81 -1.18 -7.69 7.93
C LEU A 81 0.10 -6.85 7.93
N LEU A 82 0.14 -5.75 8.68
CA LEU A 82 1.35 -4.93 8.83
C LEU A 82 2.48 -5.72 9.50
N SER A 83 2.19 -6.49 10.55
CA SER A 83 3.18 -7.36 11.19
C SER A 83 3.70 -8.44 10.24
N TYR A 84 2.82 -9.01 9.40
CA TYR A 84 3.22 -9.97 8.39
C TYR A 84 4.11 -9.34 7.31
N ILE A 85 3.74 -8.16 6.79
CA ILE A 85 4.51 -7.42 5.79
C ILE A 85 5.91 -7.12 6.33
N GLN A 86 6.02 -6.69 7.60
CA GLN A 86 7.31 -6.42 8.23
C GLN A 86 8.25 -7.63 8.18
N VAL A 87 7.80 -8.78 8.67
CA VAL A 87 8.60 -10.03 8.66
C VAL A 87 8.96 -10.42 7.22
N ARG A 88 8.01 -10.31 6.29
CA ARG A 88 8.22 -10.71 4.89
C ARG A 88 9.21 -9.79 4.15
N VAL A 89 9.23 -8.51 4.47
CA VAL A 89 10.15 -7.54 3.88
C VAL A 89 11.57 -7.72 4.39
N ASP A 90 11.73 -8.15 5.65
CA ASP A 90 13.04 -8.52 6.19
C ASP A 90 13.61 -9.77 5.49
N GLU A 91 12.75 -10.66 5.00
CA GLU A 91 13.12 -11.86 4.25
C GLU A 91 13.29 -11.64 2.74
N VAL A 92 12.59 -10.67 2.14
CA VAL A 92 12.49 -10.49 0.68
C VAL A 92 12.55 -9.00 0.28
N VAL A 93 13.36 -8.67 -0.74
CA VAL A 93 13.73 -7.29 -1.09
C VAL A 93 12.62 -6.48 -1.82
N GLN A 94 11.45 -7.04 -2.13
CA GLN A 94 10.41 -6.34 -2.89
C GLN A 94 8.99 -6.57 -2.33
N THR A 95 8.38 -5.56 -1.71
CA THR A 95 6.94 -5.56 -1.36
C THR A 95 6.43 -4.12 -1.20
N LEU A 96 6.09 -3.45 -2.30
CA LEU A 96 5.64 -2.04 -2.25
C LEU A 96 4.19 -1.89 -1.84
N CYS A 97 3.97 -1.77 -0.53
CA CYS A 97 2.71 -1.32 0.03
C CYS A 97 2.73 0.20 0.18
N ILE A 98 1.72 0.88 -0.36
CA ILE A 98 1.52 2.31 -0.13
C ILE A 98 0.37 2.53 0.84
N PHE A 99 0.72 2.92 2.06
CA PHE A 99 -0.21 3.09 3.17
C PHE A 99 -0.83 4.48 3.18
N PHE A 100 -2.02 4.58 3.75
CA PHE A 100 -2.76 5.81 3.98
C PHE A 100 -3.01 5.94 5.47
N GLU A 101 -2.43 6.95 6.12
CA GLU A 101 -2.97 7.42 7.40
C GLU A 101 -3.37 8.90 7.32
N PHE A 102 -4.11 9.29 8.35
CA PHE A 102 -4.78 10.56 8.58
C PHE A 102 -3.80 11.68 8.96
#